data_AF-A0A1F6T024-F1
#
_entry.id   AF-A0A1F6T024-F1
#
_cell.length_a   1.000
_cell.length_b   1.000
_cell.length_c   1.000
_cell.angle_alpha   90.00
_cell.angle_beta   90.00
_cell.angle_gamma   90.00
#
_symmetry.space_group_name_H-M   'P 1'
#
loop_
_entity.id
_entity.type
_entity.pdbx_description
1 polymer ?
#
loop_
_entity_poly.entity_id
_entity_poly.type
_entity_poly.pdbx_seq_one_letter_code
_entity_poly.pdbx_strand_id
1 'polypeptide(L)'
;MAVSTDLIRTLHDREWVREVGRREVPGRPVLYGTTRQFLEHFNLKTLEDMPPLSELRPIEEIGAELDRRLAQNPGDVSRPPAGEDSGSLSAEPVAIEAASPQRGG
;
A
#
# COMPACT_ATOMS: atom_id res chain seq x y z
N MET A 1 -21.72 0.83 14.98
CA MET A 1 -20.85 0.70 13.79
C MET A 1 -19.63 -0.09 14.20
N ALA A 2 -19.49 -1.32 13.71
CA ALA A 2 -18.35 -2.18 14.03
C ALA A 2 -17.18 -1.80 13.11
N VAL A 3 -16.05 -1.40 13.69
CA VAL A 3 -14.80 -1.30 12.95
C VAL A 3 -14.30 -2.72 12.70
N SER A 4 -14.12 -3.09 11.43
CA SER A 4 -13.69 -4.45 11.05
C SER A 4 -12.30 -4.74 11.63
N THR A 5 -12.18 -5.83 12.38
CA THR A 5 -10.92 -6.26 13.00
C THR A 5 -9.79 -6.43 11.98
N ASP A 6 -10.11 -6.81 10.74
CA ASP A 6 -9.15 -6.97 9.65
C ASP A 6 -8.49 -5.65 9.22
N LEU A 7 -9.20 -4.53 9.35
CA LEU A 7 -8.65 -3.20 9.07
C LEU A 7 -7.57 -2.85 10.10
N ILE A 8 -7.86 -3.08 11.39
CA ILE A 8 -6.90 -2.82 12.48
C ILE A 8 -5.67 -3.71 12.33
N ARG A 9 -5.84 -4.99 11.98
CA ARG A 9 -4.72 -5.89 11.68
C ARG A 9 -3.85 -5.35 10.54
N THR A 10 -4.47 -4.95 9.43
CA THR A 10 -3.74 -4.39 8.28
C THR A 10 -2.95 -3.12 8.64
N LEU A 11 -3.54 -2.22 9.42
CA LEU A 11 -2.87 -1.00 9.88
C LEU A 11 -1.73 -1.31 10.85
N HIS A 12 -1.89 -2.32 11.71
CA HIS A 12 -0.86 -2.75 12.65
C HIS A 12 0.31 -3.43 11.93
N ASP A 13 0.03 -4.31 10.96
CA ASP A 13 1.05 -5.04 10.18
C ASP A 13 1.90 -4.11 9.31
N ARG A 14 1.34 -2.96 8.90
CA ARG A 14 2.06 -1.87 8.22
C ARG A 14 2.77 -0.91 9.17
N GLU A 15 2.76 -1.20 10.47
CA GLU A 15 3.31 -0.35 11.53
C GLU A 15 2.74 1.09 11.55
N TRP A 16 1.55 1.31 11.00
CA TRP A 16 0.89 2.62 11.01
C TRP A 16 0.19 2.90 12.35
N VAL A 17 -0.21 1.84 13.05
CA VAL A 17 -0.76 1.92 14.41
C VAL A 17 -0.04 0.95 15.34
N ARG A 18 0.03 1.30 16.62
CA ARG A 18 0.63 0.48 17.68
C ARG A 18 -0.23 0.50 18.94
N GLU A 19 -0.04 -0.50 19.80
CA GLU A 19 -0.64 -0.49 21.12
C GLU A 19 -0.02 0.62 21.98
N VAL A 20 -0.85 1.51 22.53
CA VAL A 20 -0.43 2.61 23.42
C VAL A 20 -0.80 2.36 24.88
N GLY A 21 -1.62 1.33 25.14
CA GLY A 21 -1.99 0.93 26.49
C GLY A 21 -3.24 0.08 26.53
N ARG A 22 -3.78 -0.12 27.73
CA ARG A 22 -5.07 -0.76 27.96
C ARG A 22 -5.91 0.11 28.86
N ARG A 23 -7.21 0.23 28.57
CA ARG A 23 -8.11 1.04 29.38
C ARG A 23 -8.53 0.28 30.64
N GLU A 24 -8.54 0.95 31.79
CA GLU A 24 -8.98 0.37 33.09
C GLU A 24 -10.50 0.31 33.21
N VAL A 25 -11.13 -0.42 32.29
CA VAL A 25 -12.58 -0.71 32.27
C VAL A 25 -12.80 -2.22 32.17
N PRO A 26 -13.99 -2.74 32.51
CA PRO A 26 -14.29 -4.16 32.33
C PRO A 26 -13.99 -4.62 30.90
N GLY A 27 -13.20 -5.69 30.76
CA GLY A 27 -12.69 -6.20 29.48
C GLY A 27 -11.32 -5.64 29.05
N ARG A 28 -10.77 -4.65 29.77
CA ARG A 28 -9.43 -4.05 29.58
C ARG A 28 -9.01 -3.90 28.10
N PRO A 29 -9.81 -3.21 27.26
CA PRO A 29 -9.57 -3.14 25.83
C PRO A 29 -8.24 -2.45 25.54
N VAL A 30 -7.55 -2.96 24.52
CA VAL A 30 -6.30 -2.39 23.99
C VAL A 30 -6.61 -1.04 23.33
N LEU A 31 -5.78 -0.05 23.63
CA LEU A 31 -5.79 1.26 23.01
C LEU A 31 -4.73 1.26 21.91
N TYR A 32 -5.13 1.66 20.71
CA TYR A 32 -4.23 1.86 19.58
C TYR A 32 -4.00 3.35 19.35
N GLY A 33 -2.77 3.69 18.97
CA GLY A 33 -2.38 5.03 18.55
C GLY A 33 -1.57 4.97 17.26
N THR A 34 -1.52 6.08 16.52
CA THR A 34 -0.74 6.21 15.29
C THR A 34 0.76 6.30 15.58
N THR A 35 1.57 5.93 14.59
CA THR A 35 3.04 5.93 14.68
C THR A 35 3.66 7.05 13.85
N ARG A 36 5.00 7.13 13.88
CA ARG A 36 5.75 8.04 12.99
C ARG A 36 5.63 7.64 11.52
N GLN A 37 5.60 6.34 11.21
CA GLN A 37 5.41 5.87 9.84
C GLN A 37 4.08 6.34 9.25
N PHE A 38 3.02 6.40 10.05
CA PHE A 38 1.77 7.02 9.63
C PHE A 38 1.98 8.49 9.26
N LEU A 39 2.61 9.28 10.13
CA LEU A 39 2.86 10.71 9.87
C LEU A 39 3.72 10.91 8.60
N GLU A 40 4.77 10.11 8.43
CA GLU A 40 5.64 10.15 7.25
C GLU A 40 4.89 9.78 5.97
N HIS A 41 4.04 8.75 6.01
CA HIS A 41 3.26 8.31 4.85
C HIS A 41 2.23 9.36 4.41
N PHE A 42 1.57 10.03 5.37
CA PHE A 42 0.65 11.14 5.09
C PHE A 42 1.35 12.49 4.96
N ASN A 43 2.69 12.49 5.03
CA ASN A 43 3.53 13.66 4.90
C ASN A 43 3.21 14.79 5.92
N LEU A 44 2.74 14.39 7.11
CA LEU A 44 2.37 15.23 8.23
C LEU A 44 3.54 15.38 9.21
N LYS A 45 3.70 16.55 9.83
CA LYS A 45 4.68 16.74 10.91
C LYS A 45 4.10 16.36 12.26
N THR A 46 2.82 16.63 12.44
CA THR A 46 2.07 16.39 13.67
C THR A 46 0.66 15.89 13.35
N LEU A 47 -0.04 15.34 14.36
CA LEU A 47 -1.45 14.97 14.22
C LEU A 47 -2.38 16.18 14.11
N GLU A 48 -1.91 17.37 14.51
CA GLU A 48 -2.64 18.63 14.45
C GLU A 48 -2.72 19.17 13.02
N ASP A 49 -1.81 18.74 12.15
CA ASP A 49 -1.80 19.10 10.73
C ASP A 49 -2.87 18.33 9.92
N MET A 50 -3.61 17.42 10.54
CA MET A 50 -4.71 16.75 9.85
C MET A 50 -5.88 17.71 9.59
N PRO A 51 -6.53 17.62 8.42
CA PRO A 51 -7.73 18.39 8.15
C PRO A 51 -8.80 18.10 9.22
N PRO A 52 -9.52 19.12 9.69
CA PRO A 52 -10.53 18.94 10.72
C PRO A 52 -11.65 18.03 10.23
N LEU A 53 -12.24 17.26 11.15
CA LEU A 53 -13.31 16.31 10.80
C LEU A 53 -14.50 16.99 10.12
N SER A 54 -14.76 18.27 10.43
CA SER A 54 -15.83 19.06 9.82
C SER A 54 -15.64 19.31 8.31
N GLU A 55 -14.40 19.22 7.82
CA GLU A 55 -14.06 19.36 6.39
C GLU A 55 -13.99 18.01 5.67
N LEU A 56 -14.01 16.91 6.43
CA LEU A 56 -14.08 15.58 5.85
C LEU A 56 -15.49 15.31 5.35
N ARG A 57 -15.59 14.72 4.16
CA ARG A 57 -16.89 14.26 3.64
C ARG A 57 -17.46 13.19 4.58
N PRO A 58 -18.80 13.15 4.75
CA PRO A 58 -19.46 12.09 5.50
C PRO A 58 -19.00 10.70 5.04
N ILE A 59 -18.78 9.81 5.99
CA ILE A 59 -18.33 8.43 5.72
C ILE A 59 -19.33 7.72 4.82
N GLU A 60 -20.62 8.05 4.95
CA GLU A 60 -21.72 7.56 4.14
C GLU A 60 -21.54 7.94 2.66
N GLU A 61 -21.11 9.17 2.37
CA GLU A 61 -20.84 9.63 1.01
C GLU A 61 -19.59 8.95 0.42
N ILE A 62 -18.55 8.77 1.23
CA ILE A 62 -17.32 8.07 0.82
C ILE A 62 -17.63 6.60 0.51
N GLY A 63 -18.42 5.94 1.37
CA GLY A 63 -18.85 4.56 1.17
C GLY A 63 -19.70 4.39 -0.08
N ALA A 64 -20.70 5.25 -0.28
CA ALA A 64 -21.56 5.22 -1.47
C ALA A 64 -20.76 5.42 -2.77
N GLU A 65 -19.75 6.30 -2.77
CA GLU A 65 -18.87 6.51 -3.92
C GLU A 65 -17.98 5.28 -4.17
N LEU A 66 -17.41 4.68 -3.12
CA LEU A 66 -16.61 3.46 -3.26
C LEU A 66 -17.45 2.31 -3.82
N ASP A 67 -18.65 2.09 -3.30
CA ASP A 67 -19.59 1.07 -3.78
C ASP A 67 -19.97 1.30 -5.25
N ARG A 68 -20.21 2.57 -5.62
CA ARG A 68 -20.48 2.97 -7.00
C ARG A 68 -19.29 2.67 -7.92
N ARG A 69 -18.06 2.99 -7.49
CA ARG A 69 -16.83 2.70 -8.26
C ARG A 69 -16.61 1.20 -8.43
N LEU A 70 -16.84 0.41 -7.38
CA LEU A 70 -16.76 -1.05 -7.42
C LEU A 70 -17.81 -1.66 -8.36
N ALA A 71 -19.04 -1.11 -8.35
CA ALA A 71 -20.10 -1.53 -9.27
C ALA A 71 -19.82 -1.14 -10.73
N GLN A 72 -19.13 -0.02 -10.97
CA GLN A 72 -18.82 0.50 -12.30
C GLN A 72 -17.58 -0.15 -12.94
N ASN A 73 -16.59 -0.58 -12.16
CA ASN A 73 -15.39 -1.21 -12.69
C ASN A 73 -14.86 -2.32 -11.75
N PRO A 74 -15.43 -3.54 -11.81
CA PRO A 74 -15.08 -4.63 -10.91
C PRO A 74 -13.66 -5.21 -11.09
N GLY A 75 -12.87 -4.71 -12.06
CA GLY A 75 -11.51 -5.19 -12.37
C GLY A 75 -10.36 -4.27 -11.94
N ASP A 76 -10.64 -3.07 -11.44
CA ASP A 76 -9.62 -2.07 -11.10
C ASP A 76 -9.19 -2.16 -9.63
N VAL A 77 -8.69 -3.32 -9.21
CA VAL A 77 -8.10 -3.48 -7.87
C VAL A 77 -6.60 -3.70 -7.89
N SER A 78 -5.98 -3.84 -9.07
CA SER A 78 -4.52 -3.93 -9.22
C SER A 78 -4.12 -3.75 -10.68
N ARG A 79 -3.88 -2.52 -11.12
CA ARG A 79 -2.95 -2.30 -12.24
C ARG A 79 -1.99 -1.18 -11.85
N PRO A 80 -0.73 -1.47 -11.50
CA PRO A 80 0.28 -0.41 -11.52
C PRO A 80 0.29 0.19 -12.94
N PRO A 81 0.64 1.48 -13.11
CA PRO A 81 0.72 2.07 -14.44
C PRO A 81 1.66 1.20 -15.27
N ALA A 82 1.12 0.58 -16.32
CA ALA A 82 1.92 -0.14 -17.27
C ALA A 82 2.85 0.89 -17.91
N GLY A 83 4.09 0.94 -17.43
CA GLY A 83 5.19 1.46 -18.21
C GLY A 83 5.35 0.55 -19.41
N GLU A 84 4.61 0.86 -20.47
CA GLU A 84 4.85 0.35 -21.80
C GLU A 84 6.18 0.94 -22.27
N ASP A 85 7.28 0.27 -21.89
CA ASP A 85 8.52 0.34 -22.65
C ASP A 85 9.06 -1.09 -22.78
N SER A 86 8.37 -1.89 -23.59
CA SER A 86 9.03 -2.96 -24.34
C SER A 86 9.67 -2.34 -25.57
N GLY A 87 10.69 -1.51 -25.36
CA GLY A 87 11.53 -0.92 -26.38
C GLY A 87 12.81 -1.74 -26.56
N SER A 88 12.72 -2.80 -27.36
CA SER A 88 13.78 -3.44 -28.13
C SER A 88 15.24 -3.10 -27.77
N LEU A 89 15.90 -3.91 -26.94
CA LEU A 89 17.36 -3.96 -26.90
C LEU A 89 17.86 -4.90 -28.01
N SER A 90 18.33 -4.28 -29.09
CA SER A 90 18.99 -4.88 -30.23
C SER A 90 19.99 -5.97 -29.82
N ALA A 91 19.87 -7.14 -30.44
CA ALA A 91 20.93 -8.13 -30.42
C ALA A 91 22.13 -7.62 -31.24
N GLU A 92 23.18 -7.16 -30.56
CA GLU A 92 24.50 -7.06 -31.17
C GLU A 92 25.20 -8.43 -31.04
N PRO A 93 25.69 -9.04 -32.12
CA PRO A 93 26.37 -10.33 -32.04
C PRO A 93 27.78 -10.10 -31.46
N VAL A 94 28.04 -10.60 -30.24
CA VAL A 94 29.40 -10.62 -29.71
C VAL A 94 30.19 -11.71 -30.43
N ALA A 95 31.20 -11.29 -31.20
CA ALA A 95 32.19 -12.18 -31.78
C ALA A 95 33.04 -12.78 -30.66
N ILE A 96 32.84 -14.06 -30.37
CA ILE A 96 33.82 -14.85 -29.60
C ILE A 96 34.80 -15.50 -30.57
N GLU A 97 35.90 -14.80 -30.79
CA GLU A 97 37.12 -15.36 -31.35
C GLU A 97 37.73 -16.32 -30.33
N ALA A 98 37.73 -17.62 -30.64
CA ALA A 98 38.54 -18.60 -29.93
C ALA A 98 38.90 -19.77 -30.87
N ALA A 99 40.12 -19.68 -31.41
CA ALA A 99 41.04 -20.74 -31.84
C ALA A 99 40.47 -22.11 -32.30
N SER A 100 40.58 -22.37 -33.60
CA SER A 100 40.92 -23.72 -34.12
C SER A 100 42.43 -24.01 -33.89
N PRO A 101 43.00 -25.24 -34.03
CA PRO A 101 42.42 -26.51 -34.51
C PRO A 101 42.87 -27.81 -33.75
N GLN A 102 42.36 -28.97 -34.22
CA GLN A 102 43.09 -30.22 -34.53
C GLN A 102 42.78 -31.54 -33.75
N ARG A 103 42.32 -32.56 -34.51
CA ARG A 103 42.56 -34.04 -34.44
C ARG A 103 42.13 -34.80 -33.16
N GLY A 104 41.49 -35.96 -33.19
CA GLY A 104 41.34 -37.03 -34.19
C GLY A 104 41.35 -38.37 -33.43
N GLY A 105 40.51 -39.34 -33.81
CA GLY A 105 40.45 -40.67 -33.19
C GLY A 105 39.09 -41.32 -33.36
#